data_AF-A0A8T6ZU73-F1
#
_entry.id   AF-A0A8T6ZU73-F1
#
_cell.length_a   1.000
_cell.length_b   1.000
_cell.length_c   1.000
_cell.angle_alpha   90.00
_cell.angle_beta   90.00
_cell.angle_gamma   90.00
#
_symmetry.space_group_name_H-M   'P 1'
#
loop_
_entity.id
_entity.type
_entity.pdbx_description
1 polymer ?
#
loop_
_entity_poly.entity_id
_entity_poly.type
_entity_poly.pdbx_seq_one_letter_code
_entity_poly.pdbx_strand_id
1 'polypeptide(L)' 'NPGWVRGIRIGSTADGIVTAFIPIPNFDPSISAAVGAHGLAANADGEIFGGEVGATTVRKYVRR' A
#
# COMPACT_ATOMS: atom_id res chain seq x y z
N ASN A 1 -3.35 16.96 4.91
CA ASN A 1 -3.18 17.01 3.43
C ASN A 1 -4.32 16.22 2.77
N PRO A 2 -5.50 16.85 2.58
CA PRO A 2 -6.73 16.15 2.16
C PRO A 2 -6.76 15.74 0.68
N GLY A 3 -5.85 16.22 -0.17
CA GLY A 3 -5.89 15.94 -1.62
C GLY A 3 -5.17 14.67 -2.07
N TRP A 4 -4.51 13.94 -1.16
CA TRP A 4 -3.65 12.80 -1.54
C TRP A 4 -4.29 11.47 -1.15
N VAL A 5 -4.39 10.58 -2.14
CA VAL A 5 -4.83 9.20 -1.89
C VAL A 5 -3.70 8.44 -1.20
N ARG A 6 -4.01 7.87 -0.03
CA ARG A 6 -3.11 7.00 0.72
C ARG A 6 -3.07 5.61 0.08
N GLY A 7 -1.90 4.97 0.12
CA GLY A 7 -1.72 3.65 -0.45
C GLY A 7 -0.25 3.31 -0.67
N ILE A 8 -0.02 2.18 -1.34
CA ILE A 8 1.31 1.66 -1.65
C ILE A 8 1.69 2.15 -3.05
N ARG A 9 2.82 2.86 -3.15
CA ARG A 9 3.40 3.31 -4.42
C ARG A 9 4.53 2.36 -4.80
N ILE A 10 4.50 1.86 -6.02
CA ILE A 10 5.51 0.95 -6.57
C ILE A 10 6.20 1.70 -7.70
N GLY A 11 7.52 1.77 -7.66
CA GLY A 11 8.31 2.54 -8.62
C GLY A 11 9.69 1.97 -8.84
N SER A 12 10.35 2.48 -9.87
CA SER A 12 11.72 2.10 -10.22
C SER A 12 12.72 2.78 -9.27
N THR A 13 13.71 2.01 -8.84
CA THR A 13 14.82 2.50 -8.01
C THR A 13 15.88 3.24 -8.83
N ALA A 14 15.88 3.08 -10.15
CA ALA A 14 16.87 3.68 -11.04
C ALA A 14 16.54 5.15 -11.36
N ASP A 15 15.26 5.47 -11.55
CA ASP A 15 14.78 6.78 -11.99
C ASP A 15 13.73 7.41 -11.04
N GLY A 16 13.26 6.68 -10.02
CA GLY A 16 12.29 7.17 -9.05
C GLY A 16 10.85 7.28 -9.59
N ILE A 17 10.58 6.79 -10.80
CA ILE A 17 9.24 6.88 -11.40
C ILE A 17 8.32 5.84 -10.76
N VAL A 18 7.17 6.29 -10.24
CA VAL A 18 6.08 5.42 -9.77
C VAL A 18 5.35 4.83 -10.98
N THR A 19 5.33 3.51 -11.10
CA THR A 19 4.72 2.77 -12.21
C THR A 19 3.42 2.08 -11.84
N ALA A 20 3.15 1.88 -10.54
CA ALA A 20 1.89 1.34 -10.05
C ALA A 20 1.51 1.91 -8.68
N PHE A 21 0.20 1.90 -8.39
CA PHE A 21 -0.36 2.39 -7.15
C PHE A 21 -1.48 1.47 -6.66
N ILE A 22 -1.42 1.05 -5.40
CA ILE A 22 -2.46 0.30 -4.71
C ILE A 22 -3.14 1.26 -3.72
N PRO A 23 -4.31 1.83 -4.05
CA PRO A 23 -5.01 2.75 -3.16
C PRO A 23 -5.60 2.02 -1.96
N ILE A 24 -5.57 2.67 -0.79
CA ILE A 24 -6.46 2.32 0.31
C ILE A 24 -7.84 2.92 -0.02
N PRO A 25 -8.88 2.10 -0.25
CA PRO A 25 -10.20 2.63 -0.53
C PRO A 25 -10.76 3.34 0.70
N ASN A 26 -11.51 4.43 0.47
CA ASN A 26 -12.25 5.15 1.50
C ASN A 26 -11.39 5.63 2.70
N PHE A 27 -10.15 6.06 2.43
CA PHE A 27 -9.28 6.59 3.47
C PHE A 27 -9.83 7.92 4.01
N ASP A 28 -10.21 7.93 5.29
CA ASP A 28 -10.62 9.13 6.02
C ASP A 28 -9.47 9.60 6.95
N PRO A 29 -8.87 10.79 6.70
CA PRO A 29 -7.79 11.31 7.52
C PRO A 29 -8.22 11.72 8.94
N SER A 30 -9.51 11.81 9.23
CA SER A 30 -10.02 12.10 10.58
C SER A 30 -10.00 10.88 11.51
N ILE A 31 -9.93 9.67 10.94
CA ILE A 31 -9.92 8.41 11.69
C ILE A 31 -8.48 8.11 12.16
N SER A 32 -8.28 7.99 13.47
CA SER A 32 -6.97 7.69 14.08
C SER A 32 -6.59 6.21 14.08
N ALA A 33 -7.48 5.34 13.60
CA ALA A 33 -7.20 3.90 13.52
C ALA A 33 -6.12 3.59 12.47
N ALA A 34 -5.33 2.55 12.73
CA ALA A 34 -4.33 2.04 11.80
C ALA A 34 -5.03 1.40 10.58
N VAL A 35 -4.93 2.02 9.40
CA VAL A 35 -5.54 1.51 8.15
C VAL A 35 -4.47 1.21 7.10
N GLY A 36 -4.59 0.03 6.48
CA GLY A 36 -3.69 -0.44 5.42
C GLY A 36 -2.38 -1.04 5.94
N ALA A 37 -1.45 -1.30 5.01
CA ALA A 37 -0.18 -1.95 5.29
C ALA A 37 0.77 -1.02 6.06
N HIS A 38 1.34 -1.52 7.14
CA HIS A 38 2.38 -0.84 7.94
C HIS A 38 3.76 -1.50 7.75
N GLY A 39 3.77 -2.81 7.50
CA GLY A 39 4.92 -3.54 6.97
C GLY A 39 4.66 -3.97 5.53
N LEU A 40 5.70 -3.96 4.70
CA LEU A 40 5.65 -4.37 3.30
C LEU A 40 6.75 -5.38 3.00
N ALA A 41 6.41 -6.39 2.21
CA ALA A 41 7.36 -7.29 1.57
C ALA A 41 6.94 -7.51 0.11
N ALA A 42 7.88 -7.89 -0.74
CA ALA A 42 7.65 -8.25 -2.12
C ALA A 42 8.44 -9.52 -2.46
N ASN A 43 7.92 -10.35 -3.38
CA ASN A 43 8.63 -11.52 -3.90
C ASN A 43 9.10 -11.32 -5.35
N ALA A 44 9.81 -12.33 -5.89
CA ALA A 44 10.36 -12.29 -7.24
C ALA A 44 9.30 -12.26 -8.35
N ASP A 45 8.08 -12.72 -8.06
CA ASP A 45 6.94 -12.70 -8.98
C ASP A 45 6.23 -11.33 -9.03
N GLY A 46 6.71 -10.35 -8.24
CA GLY A 46 6.13 -9.01 -8.17
C GLY A 46 4.86 -8.93 -7.33
N GLU A 47 4.58 -9.94 -6.50
CA GLU A 47 3.47 -9.93 -5.55
C GLU A 47 3.86 -9.13 -4.30
N ILE A 48 2.91 -8.36 -3.77
CA ILE A 48 3.12 -7.51 -2.60
C ILE A 48 2.37 -8.06 -1.40
N PHE A 49 3.04 -8.11 -0.25
CA PHE A 49 2.47 -8.54 1.02
C PHE A 49 2.45 -7.37 1.99
N GLY A 50 1.26 -7.03 2.48
CA GLY A 50 1.07 -5.94 3.44
C GLY A 50 0.62 -6.48 4.80
N GLY A 51 1.39 -6.19 5.84
CA GLY A 51 0.97 -6.42 7.23
C GLY A 51 0.05 -5.30 7.69
N GLU A 52 -1.24 -5.60 7.84
CA GLU A 52 -2.25 -4.63 8.27
C GLU A 52 -2.51 -4.73 9.77
N VAL A 53 -2.09 -3.70 10.52
CA VAL A 53 -2.17 -3.70 11.99
C VAL A 53 -3.61 -3.62 12.47
N GLY A 54 -4.40 -2.66 11.97
CA GLY A 54 -5.78 -2.48 12.42
C GLY A 54 -6.73 -3.60 11.98
N ALA A 55 -6.44 -4.25 10.84
CA ALA A 55 -7.21 -5.40 10.37
C ALA A 55 -6.67 -6.74 10.92
N THR A 56 -5.52 -6.73 11.61
CA THR A 56 -4.89 -7.94 12.18
C THR A 56 -4.70 -9.05 11.14
N THR A 57 -4.27 -8.68 9.94
CA THR A 57 -4.17 -9.62 8.81
C THR A 57 -2.97 -9.31 7.92
N VAL A 58 -2.59 -10.28 7.09
CA VAL A 58 -1.63 -10.11 6.00
C VAL A 58 -2.39 -10.18 4.68
N ARG A 59 -2.35 -9.09 3.91
CA ARG A 59 -2.95 -9.06 2.57
C ARG A 59 -1.91 -9.29 1.50
N LYS A 60 -2.26 -10.11 0.51
CA LYS A 60 -1.49 -10.31 -0.72
C LYS A 60 -2.15 -9.53 -1.85
N TYR A 61 -1.35 -8.72 -2.56
CA TYR A 61 -1.76 -7.95 -3.72
C TYR A 61 -1.03 -8.51 -4.95
N VAL A 62 -1.80 -8.88 -5.97
CA VAL A 62 -1.30 -9.46 -7.22
C VAL A 62 -1.75 -8.56 -8.36
N ARG A 63 -0.82 -8.27 -9.28
CA ARG A 63 -1.12 -7.50 -10.48
C ARG A 63 -2.00 -8.36 -11.41
N ARG A 64 -3.10 -7.78 -11.90
CA ARG A 64 -3.92 -8.35 -12.96
C ARG A 64 -3.58 -7.71 -14.30
#